data_AF-A0A495BJP4-F1
#
_entry.id   AF-A0A495BJP4-F1
#
_cell.length_a   1.000
_cell.length_b   1.000
_cell.length_c   1.000
_cell.angle_alpha   90.00
_cell.angle_beta   90.00
_cell.angle_gamma   90.00
#
_symmetry.space_group_name_H-M   'P 1'
#
loop_
_entity.id
_entity.type
_entity.pdbx_description
1 polymer ?
#
loop_
_entity_poly.entity_id
_entity_poly.type
_entity_poly.pdbx_seq_one_letter_code
_entity_poly.pdbx_strand_id
1 'polypeptide(L)'
;MEFFFFTLAGCVLAYLAAKSRGRSGWWWLLGWIGVIFVVVLPSLKRDVEAPHPDTHVRCPDCKELVRNDAVKCKHCGGALVPVADLPAAVRGLIGDDLANALKDAARQGDALRVSQLLKLRPTADHIQDAVRYADLYQHAEVLMLLRQYDGGTH
;
A
#
# COMPACT_ATOMS: atom_id res chain seq x y z
N MET A 1 3.16 38.08 -14.52
CA MET A 1 4.22 38.99 -14.97
C MET A 1 5.37 39.13 -13.97
N GLU A 2 5.14 38.94 -12.66
CA GLU A 2 6.18 39.11 -11.62
C GLU A 2 7.32 38.07 -11.68
N PHE A 3 7.02 36.79 -11.97
CA PHE A 3 8.03 35.74 -12.12
C PHE A 3 9.07 36.00 -13.23
N PHE A 4 8.68 36.73 -14.27
CA PHE A 4 9.57 37.08 -15.38
C PHE A 4 10.61 38.12 -14.92
N PHE A 5 10.17 39.15 -14.18
CA PHE A 5 11.06 40.18 -13.64
C PHE A 5 12.05 39.61 -12.63
N PHE A 6 11.62 38.71 -11.73
CA PHE A 6 12.51 38.07 -10.76
C PHE A 6 13.55 37.17 -11.43
N THR A 7 13.16 36.44 -12.47
CA THR A 7 14.10 35.60 -13.25
C THR A 7 15.13 36.47 -13.97
N LEU A 8 14.69 37.55 -14.64
CA LEU A 8 15.57 38.44 -15.39
C LEU A 8 16.54 39.18 -14.45
N ALA A 9 16.06 39.64 -13.29
CA ALA A 9 16.91 40.22 -12.24
C ALA A 9 17.91 39.20 -11.68
N GLY A 10 17.47 37.95 -11.42
CA GLY A 10 18.35 36.86 -10.98
C GLY A 10 19.45 36.52 -11.99
N CYS A 11 19.14 36.52 -13.28
CA CYS A 11 20.12 36.31 -14.34
C CYS A 11 21.17 37.44 -14.42
N VAL A 12 20.74 38.70 -14.28
CA VAL A 12 21.64 39.87 -14.28
C VAL A 12 22.56 39.84 -13.06
N LEU A 13 22.03 39.54 -11.87
CA LEU A 13 22.83 39.44 -10.63
C LEU A 13 23.83 38.28 -10.70
N ALA A 14 23.43 37.11 -11.20
CA ALA A 14 24.33 35.98 -11.41
C ALA A 14 25.44 36.30 -12.41
N TYR A 15 25.14 37.01 -13.50
CA TYR A 15 26.12 37.47 -14.48
C TYR A 15 27.14 38.44 -13.87
N LEU A 16 26.68 39.43 -13.10
CA LEU A 16 27.56 40.40 -12.43
C LEU A 16 28.45 39.72 -11.39
N ALA A 17 27.91 38.79 -10.60
CA ALA A 17 28.65 37.99 -9.63
C ALA A 17 29.67 37.03 -10.28
N ALA A 18 29.37 36.52 -11.47
CA ALA A 18 30.30 35.68 -12.24
C ALA A 18 31.44 36.52 -12.83
N LYS A 19 31.15 37.72 -13.34
CA LYS A 19 32.13 38.66 -13.91
C LYS A 19 33.19 39.08 -12.88
N SER A 20 32.79 39.29 -11.63
CA SER A 20 33.73 39.65 -10.56
C SER A 20 34.63 38.50 -10.09
N ARG A 21 34.36 37.25 -10.49
CA ARG A 21 35.15 36.05 -10.08
C ARG A 21 36.00 35.45 -11.22
N GLY A 22 36.21 36.20 -12.30
CA GLY A 22 37.12 35.81 -13.39
C GLY A 22 36.75 34.51 -14.12
N ARG A 23 35.52 34.02 -13.95
CA ARG A 23 35.04 32.79 -14.57
C ARG A 23 34.32 33.13 -15.86
N SER A 24 34.65 32.43 -16.94
CA SER A 24 34.05 32.68 -18.24
C SER A 24 32.53 32.61 -18.13
N GLY A 25 31.85 33.56 -18.76
CA GLY A 25 30.40 33.61 -18.86
C GLY A 25 29.87 32.50 -19.75
N TRP A 26 30.27 31.24 -19.53
CA TRP A 26 29.68 30.03 -20.08
C TRP A 26 28.85 29.31 -18.99
N TRP A 27 29.18 29.54 -17.71
CA TRP A 27 28.51 28.90 -16.58
C TRP A 27 27.06 29.34 -16.35
N TRP A 28 26.61 30.46 -16.94
CA TRP A 28 25.20 30.88 -16.90
C TRP A 28 24.29 29.95 -17.71
N LEU A 29 24.82 29.22 -18.69
CA LEU A 29 24.07 28.20 -19.42
C LEU A 29 23.68 27.03 -18.52
N LEU A 30 24.44 26.72 -17.46
CA LEU A 30 24.03 25.71 -16.47
C LEU A 30 22.77 26.13 -15.70
N GLY A 31 22.53 27.44 -15.52
CA GLY A 31 21.29 27.93 -14.93
C GLY A 31 20.07 27.58 -15.79
N TRP A 32 20.19 27.72 -17.11
CA TRP A 32 19.15 27.34 -18.06
C TRP A 32 18.92 25.84 -18.12
N ILE A 33 19.95 25.01 -17.94
CA ILE A 33 19.79 23.56 -17.80
C ILE A 33 18.88 23.23 -16.61
N GLY A 34 19.04 23.93 -15.47
CA GLY A 34 18.16 23.76 -14.31
C GLY A 34 16.70 24.12 -14.61
N VAL A 35 16.46 25.20 -15.36
CA VAL A 35 15.10 25.61 -15.76
C VAL A 35 14.47 24.58 -16.71
N ILE A 36 15.22 24.12 -17.72
CA ILE A 36 14.77 23.06 -18.63
C ILE A 36 14.44 21.79 -17.85
N PHE A 37 15.28 21.42 -16.87
CA PHE A 37 15.07 20.23 -16.05
C PHE A 37 13.76 20.31 -15.25
N VAL A 38 13.44 21.46 -14.65
CA VAL A 38 12.18 21.66 -13.92
C VAL A 38 10.96 21.65 -14.84
N VAL A 39 11.09 22.15 -16.07
CA VAL A 39 9.99 22.16 -17.06
C VAL A 39 9.74 20.78 -17.67
N VAL A 40 10.81 20.00 -17.89
CA VAL A 40 10.71 18.65 -18.47
C VAL A 40 10.28 17.62 -17.42
N LEU A 41 10.64 17.81 -16.16
CA LEU A 41 10.23 16.90 -15.10
C LEU A 41 8.72 16.96 -14.86
N PRO A 42 8.04 15.80 -14.77
CA PRO A 42 6.63 15.75 -14.41
C PRO A 42 6.41 16.36 -13.02
N SER A 43 5.29 17.07 -12.86
CA SER A 43 4.96 17.70 -11.58
C SER A 43 4.86 16.65 -10.50
N LEU A 44 5.62 16.83 -9.41
CA LEU A 44 5.55 15.97 -8.22
C LEU A 44 4.29 16.25 -7.38
N LYS A 45 3.40 17.15 -7.83
CA LYS A 45 2.12 17.39 -7.19
C LYS A 45 1.26 16.14 -7.34
N ARG A 46 1.10 15.44 -6.22
CA ARG A 46 0.15 14.34 -6.06
C ARG A 46 -1.26 14.93 -6.14
N ASP A 47 -2.03 14.49 -7.12
CA ASP A 47 -3.45 14.79 -7.20
C ASP A 47 -4.15 14.21 -5.97
N VAL A 48 -4.66 15.10 -5.10
CA VAL A 48 -5.32 14.74 -3.83
C VAL A 48 -6.65 14.01 -4.08
N GLU A 49 -7.24 14.18 -5.26
CA GLU A 49 -8.52 13.57 -5.66
C GLU A 49 -8.37 12.23 -6.39
N ALA A 50 -7.15 11.78 -6.67
CA ALA A 50 -6.92 10.48 -7.28
C ALA A 50 -7.24 9.36 -6.26
N PRO A 51 -7.78 8.20 -6.69
CA PRO A 51 -8.03 7.06 -5.81
C PRO A 51 -6.74 6.67 -5.04
N HIS A 52 -6.67 7.08 -3.78
CA HIS A 52 -5.51 6.80 -2.92
C HIS A 52 -5.68 5.42 -2.29
N PRO A 53 -4.61 4.61 -2.15
CA PRO A 53 -4.65 3.32 -1.46
C PRO A 53 -5.18 3.41 -0.02
N ASP A 54 -5.13 4.60 0.59
CA ASP A 54 -5.70 4.82 1.93
C ASP A 54 -7.22 4.90 1.94
N THR A 55 -7.86 5.24 0.81
CA THR A 55 -9.32 5.46 0.70
C THR A 55 -10.02 4.34 -0.04
N HIS A 56 -9.33 3.68 -0.98
CA HIS A 56 -9.89 2.65 -1.86
C HIS A 56 -9.04 1.39 -1.87
N VAL A 57 -9.72 0.24 -1.86
CA VAL A 57 -9.15 -1.10 -1.97
C VAL A 57 -9.82 -1.86 -3.12
N ARG A 58 -9.15 -2.88 -3.66
CA ARG A 58 -9.75 -3.74 -4.69
C ARG A 58 -10.61 -4.82 -4.04
N CYS A 59 -11.80 -5.04 -4.58
CA CYS A 59 -12.66 -6.15 -4.18
C CYS A 59 -11.98 -7.50 -4.52
N PRO A 60 -11.93 -8.48 -3.60
CA PRO A 60 -11.34 -9.79 -3.86
C PRO A 60 -12.10 -10.58 -4.94
N ASP A 61 -13.42 -10.40 -5.04
CA ASP A 61 -14.26 -11.15 -5.99
C ASP A 61 -14.19 -10.58 -7.41
N CYS A 62 -14.43 -9.28 -7.56
CA CYS A 62 -14.57 -8.64 -8.88
C CYS A 62 -13.41 -7.72 -9.28
N LYS A 63 -12.41 -7.53 -8.41
CA LYS A 63 -11.18 -6.73 -8.63
C LYS A 63 -11.38 -5.23 -8.88
N GLU A 64 -12.61 -4.76 -8.77
CA GLU A 64 -13.00 -3.37 -8.93
C GLU A 64 -12.64 -2.53 -7.69
N LEU A 65 -12.46 -1.22 -7.86
CA LEU A 65 -12.14 -0.30 -6.78
C LEU A 65 -13.37 0.01 -5.90
N VAL A 66 -13.25 -0.27 -4.61
CA VAL A 66 -14.29 -0.04 -3.60
C VAL A 66 -13.68 0.76 -2.43
N ARG A 67 -14.50 1.50 -1.69
CA ARG A 67 -14.02 2.21 -0.50
C ARG A 67 -13.54 1.22 0.56
N ASN A 68 -12.54 1.63 1.33
CA ASN A 68 -11.96 0.84 2.43
C ASN A 68 -12.94 0.53 3.58
N ASP A 69 -14.03 1.29 3.69
CA ASP A 69 -15.08 1.17 4.70
C ASP A 69 -16.34 0.44 4.18
N ALA A 70 -16.31 -0.06 2.95
CA ALA A 70 -17.46 -0.74 2.37
C ALA A 70 -17.68 -2.12 3.02
N VAL A 71 -18.90 -2.35 3.51
CA VAL A 71 -19.36 -3.67 4.01
C VAL A 71 -19.92 -4.53 2.86
N LYS A 72 -20.24 -3.91 1.73
CA LYS A 72 -20.78 -4.59 0.54
C LYS A 72 -20.23 -3.97 -0.74
N CYS A 73 -19.80 -4.81 -1.68
CA CYS A 73 -19.31 -4.35 -2.97
C CYS A 73 -20.48 -3.83 -3.83
N LYS A 74 -20.35 -2.61 -4.36
CA LYS A 74 -21.36 -2.00 -5.27
C LYS A 74 -21.40 -2.63 -6.66
N HIS A 75 -20.38 -3.40 -7.04
CA HIS A 75 -20.25 -3.99 -8.36
C HIS A 75 -20.75 -5.44 -8.40
N CYS A 76 -20.21 -6.31 -7.53
CA CYS A 76 -20.60 -7.73 -7.48
C CYS A 76 -21.60 -8.07 -6.37
N GLY A 77 -21.84 -7.16 -5.41
CA GLY A 77 -22.71 -7.44 -4.27
C GLY A 77 -22.09 -8.33 -3.18
N GLY A 78 -20.83 -8.75 -3.32
CA GLY A 78 -20.11 -9.54 -2.32
C GLY A 78 -19.99 -8.82 -0.97
N ALA A 79 -20.03 -9.59 0.12
CA ALA A 79 -19.83 -9.08 1.47
C ALA A 79 -18.33 -8.81 1.70
N LEU A 80 -18.01 -7.63 2.22
CA LEU A 80 -16.65 -7.15 2.46
C LEU A 80 -16.45 -6.88 3.96
N VAL A 81 -15.22 -7.04 4.44
CA VAL A 81 -14.82 -6.66 5.80
C VAL A 81 -14.12 -5.30 5.73
N PRO A 82 -14.61 -4.26 6.44
CA PRO A 82 -13.98 -2.95 6.45
C PRO A 82 -12.55 -2.98 6.99
N VAL A 83 -11.65 -2.22 6.36
CA VAL A 83 -10.22 -2.15 6.74
C VAL A 83 -10.01 -1.45 8.09
N ALA A 84 -10.94 -0.57 8.48
CA ALA A 84 -10.93 0.10 9.77
C ALA A 84 -11.07 -0.89 10.94
N ASP A 85 -11.85 -1.96 10.74
CA ASP A 85 -12.13 -2.98 11.77
C ASP A 85 -11.07 -4.10 11.78
N LEU A 86 -10.16 -4.10 10.80
CA LEU A 86 -9.10 -5.08 10.70
C LEU A 86 -7.93 -4.72 11.64
N PRO A 87 -7.41 -5.70 12.41
CA PRO A 87 -6.22 -5.51 13.23
C PRO A 87 -5.05 -5.04 12.36
N ALA A 88 -4.22 -4.12 12.89
CA ALA A 88 -3.06 -3.59 12.17
C ALA A 88 -2.12 -4.70 11.64
N ALA A 89 -2.03 -5.82 12.38
CA ALA A 89 -1.25 -7.00 12.03
C ALA A 89 -1.71 -7.74 10.75
N VAL A 90 -2.91 -7.45 10.27
CA VAL A 90 -3.60 -8.13 9.17
C VAL A 90 -3.81 -7.18 7.98
N ARG A 91 -3.56 -5.88 8.19
CA ARG A 91 -3.76 -4.82 7.21
C ARG A 91 -2.67 -4.90 6.13
N GLY A 92 -3.04 -5.35 4.94
CA GLY A 92 -2.12 -5.46 3.79
C GLY A 92 -1.78 -6.89 3.35
N LEU A 93 -2.38 -7.92 3.95
CA LEU A 93 -2.26 -9.29 3.44
C LEU A 93 -3.03 -9.40 2.11
N ILE A 94 -2.32 -9.64 1.01
CA ILE A 94 -2.88 -9.81 -0.34
C ILE A 94 -2.41 -11.18 -0.87
N GLY A 95 -3.34 -11.98 -1.41
CA GLY A 95 -3.00 -13.26 -2.02
C GLY A 95 -2.33 -14.25 -1.05
N ASP A 96 -1.20 -14.82 -1.44
CA ASP A 96 -0.48 -15.89 -0.72
C ASP A 96 0.08 -15.43 0.64
N ASP A 97 0.18 -14.12 0.87
CA ASP A 97 0.62 -13.56 2.16
C ASP A 97 -0.32 -13.94 3.30
N LEU A 98 -1.63 -14.05 3.03
CA LEU A 98 -2.60 -14.54 4.02
C LEU A 98 -2.35 -16.00 4.37
N ALA A 99 -2.06 -16.83 3.38
CA ALA A 99 -1.78 -18.25 3.58
C ALA A 99 -0.50 -18.44 4.40
N ASN A 100 0.55 -17.68 4.09
CA ASN A 100 1.80 -17.71 4.84
C ASN A 100 1.61 -17.19 6.28
N ALA A 101 0.90 -16.08 6.47
CA ALA A 101 0.61 -15.53 7.79
C ALA A 101 -0.21 -16.50 8.65
N LEU A 102 -1.16 -17.23 8.05
CA LEU A 102 -1.95 -18.24 8.73
C LEU A 102 -1.10 -19.46 9.12
N LYS A 103 -0.22 -19.93 8.21
CA LYS A 103 0.75 -21.00 8.48
C LYS A 103 1.71 -20.62 9.61
N ASP A 104 2.23 -19.40 9.59
CA ASP A 104 3.14 -18.89 10.63
C ASP A 104 2.46 -18.79 11.99
N ALA A 105 1.22 -18.29 12.03
CA ALA A 105 0.44 -18.22 13.27
C ALA A 105 0.12 -19.62 13.80
N ALA A 106 -0.23 -20.57 12.92
CA ALA A 106 -0.48 -21.96 13.29
C ALA A 106 0.78 -22.65 13.82
N ARG A 107 1.94 -22.38 13.20
CA ARG A 107 3.25 -22.87 13.64
C ARG A 107 3.69 -22.31 15.00
N GLN A 108 3.30 -21.08 15.32
CA GLN A 108 3.64 -20.43 16.60
C GLN A 108 2.64 -20.79 17.71
N GLY A 109 1.50 -21.40 17.37
CA GLY A 109 0.44 -21.69 18.34
C GLY A 109 -0.37 -20.47 18.77
N ASP A 110 -0.32 -19.35 18.03
CA ASP A 110 -1.01 -18.11 18.40
C ASP A 110 -2.49 -18.18 18.01
N ALA A 111 -3.32 -18.72 18.91
CA ALA A 111 -4.76 -18.89 18.71
C ALA A 111 -5.49 -17.56 18.46
N LEU A 112 -5.06 -16.47 19.12
CA LEU A 112 -5.66 -15.16 18.95
C LEU A 112 -5.42 -14.63 17.53
N ARG A 113 -4.19 -14.73 17.04
CA ARG A 113 -3.84 -14.32 15.68
C ARG A 113 -4.53 -15.18 14.62
N VAL A 114 -4.63 -16.50 14.82
CA VAL A 114 -5.40 -17.38 13.93
C VAL A 114 -6.87 -16.94 13.88
N SER A 115 -7.51 -16.69 15.03
CA SER A 115 -8.91 -16.24 15.06
C SER A 115 -9.15 -14.93 14.31
N GLN A 116 -8.17 -14.01 14.33
CA GLN A 116 -8.22 -12.75 13.58
C GLN A 116 -8.09 -12.98 12.08
N LEU A 117 -7.18 -13.87 11.66
CA LEU A 117 -6.97 -14.21 10.25
C LEU A 117 -8.17 -14.94 9.64
N LEU A 118 -8.87 -15.78 10.41
CA LEU A 118 -10.08 -16.46 9.94
C LEU A 118 -11.22 -15.49 9.57
N LYS A 119 -11.28 -14.29 10.17
CA LYS A 119 -12.28 -13.27 9.81
C LYS A 119 -12.16 -12.78 8.37
N LEU A 120 -10.98 -12.94 7.75
CA LEU A 120 -10.75 -12.60 6.35
C LEU A 120 -11.33 -13.63 5.37
N ARG A 121 -11.96 -14.71 5.85
CA ARG A 121 -12.40 -15.85 5.04
C ARG A 121 -11.31 -16.40 4.12
N PRO A 122 -10.26 -17.02 4.68
CA PRO A 122 -9.31 -17.79 3.86
C PRO A 122 -10.03 -18.93 3.13
N THR A 123 -9.45 -19.37 2.01
CA THR A 123 -9.97 -20.51 1.23
C THR A 123 -9.83 -21.81 2.02
N ALA A 124 -10.65 -22.82 1.69
CA ALA A 124 -10.59 -24.13 2.31
C ALA A 124 -9.18 -24.76 2.25
N ASP A 125 -8.47 -24.57 1.14
CA ASP A 125 -7.10 -25.06 0.96
C ASP A 125 -6.12 -24.45 1.97
N HIS A 126 -6.19 -23.12 2.19
CA HIS A 126 -5.38 -22.45 3.21
C HIS A 126 -5.66 -22.95 4.63
N ILE A 127 -6.92 -23.28 4.93
CA ILE A 127 -7.34 -23.81 6.23
C ILE A 127 -6.78 -25.21 6.44
N GLN A 128 -6.92 -26.10 5.45
CA GLN A 128 -6.38 -27.47 5.51
C GLN A 128 -4.86 -27.49 5.69
N ASP A 129 -4.16 -26.59 4.99
CA ASP A 129 -2.74 -26.39 5.18
C ASP A 129 -2.40 -25.97 6.62
N ALA A 130 -3.11 -24.98 7.17
CA ALA A 130 -2.89 -24.52 8.53
C ALA A 130 -3.18 -25.62 9.58
N VAL A 131 -4.20 -26.45 9.37
CA VAL A 131 -4.50 -27.61 10.23
C VAL A 131 -3.34 -28.59 10.23
N ARG A 132 -2.75 -28.88 9.06
CA ARG A 132 -1.59 -29.78 8.93
C ARG A 132 -0.39 -29.26 9.74
N TYR A 133 -0.13 -27.95 9.68
CA TYR A 133 0.95 -27.33 10.46
C TYR A 133 0.67 -27.35 11.97
N ALA A 134 -0.56 -27.03 12.40
CA ALA A 134 -0.92 -27.07 13.82
C ALA A 134 -0.81 -28.49 14.40
N ASP A 135 -1.17 -29.52 13.64
CA ASP A 135 -1.04 -30.93 14.02
C ASP A 135 0.43 -31.35 14.13
N LEU A 136 1.27 -30.96 13.15
CA LEU A 136 2.71 -31.25 13.14
C LEU A 136 3.44 -30.67 14.37
N TYR A 137 3.07 -29.46 14.80
CA TYR A 137 3.67 -28.79 15.96
C TYR A 137 2.89 -29.02 17.26
N GLN A 138 1.87 -29.88 17.25
CA GLN A 138 1.04 -30.25 18.41
C GLN A 138 0.38 -29.09 19.15
N HIS A 139 -0.03 -28.04 18.43
CA HIS A 139 -0.78 -26.92 19.01
C HIS A 139 -2.29 -27.22 19.09
N ALA A 140 -2.70 -27.91 20.16
CA ALA A 140 -4.07 -28.40 20.34
C ALA A 140 -5.16 -27.32 20.29
N GLU A 141 -4.89 -26.14 20.85
CA GLU A 141 -5.86 -25.02 20.88
C GLU A 141 -6.15 -24.47 19.48
N VAL A 142 -5.09 -24.22 18.70
CA VAL A 142 -5.20 -23.78 17.30
C VAL A 142 -5.89 -24.85 16.45
N LEU A 143 -5.56 -26.12 16.66
CA LEU A 143 -6.16 -27.24 15.93
C LEU A 143 -7.67 -27.32 16.16
N MET A 144 -8.14 -27.17 17.41
CA MET A 144 -9.57 -27.15 17.73
C MET A 144 -10.27 -25.97 17.04
N LEU A 145 -9.65 -24.79 17.09
CA LEU A 145 -10.21 -23.57 16.50
C LEU A 145 -10.34 -23.67 14.97
N LEU A 146 -9.31 -24.19 14.29
CA LEU A 146 -9.34 -24.39 12.83
C LEU A 146 -10.38 -25.42 12.40
N ARG A 147 -10.49 -26.56 13.11
CA ARG A 147 -11.49 -27.60 12.80
C ARG A 147 -12.93 -27.13 13.05
N GLN A 148 -13.16 -26.33 14.09
CA GLN A 148 -14.46 -25.72 14.34
C GLN A 148 -14.86 -24.77 13.21
N TYR A 149 -13.91 -24.01 12.67
CA TYR A 149 -14.16 -23.10 11.55
C TYR A 149 -14.44 -23.85 10.24
N ASP A 150 -13.65 -24.88 9.93
CA ASP A 150 -13.81 -25.72 8.71
C ASP A 150 -15.21 -26.36 8.66
N GLY A 151 -15.67 -26.95 9.76
CA GLY A 151 -17.00 -27.58 9.86
C GLY A 151 -18.20 -26.63 9.77
N GLY A 152 -17.99 -25.31 9.89
CA GLY A 152 -19.02 -24.28 9.81
C GLY A 152 -19.16 -23.60 8.43
N THR A 153 -18.32 -23.95 7.46
CA THR A 153 -18.29 -23.30 6.13
C THR A 153 -19.11 -24.00 5.03
N HIS A 154 -20.02 -24.90 5.42
CA HIS A 154 -20.94 -25.58 4.50
C HIS A 154 -22.28 -24.85 4.33
#